data_AF-A0AA92TWD4-F1
#
_entry.id   AF-A0AA92TWD4-F1
#
_cell.length_a   1.000
_cell.length_b   1.000
_cell.length_c   1.000
_cell.angle_alpha   90.00
_cell.angle_beta   90.00
_cell.angle_gamma   90.00
#
_symmetry.space_group_name_H-M   'P 1'
#
loop_
_entity.id
_entity.type
_entity.pdbx_description
1 polymer ?
#
loop_
_entity_poly.entity_id
_entity_poly.type
_entity_poly.pdbx_seq_one_letter_code
_entity_poly.pdbx_strand_id
1 'polypeptide(L)'
;MHGDGKDTVMTVNNFPVKIFARYIPENAEMKDLKEALKKYEMPVNFKSVVYYYTVTPVVQFMLFPDAITVNLEYGGATHKVKFYCYSSGNSRYTFGQVTQDKSKVEAYLVVYGYEVDPKDEKKPNPTAFNFNMAGTQLSNGTQIKFFEP
;
A
#
# COMPACT_ATOMS: atom_id res chain seq x y z
N MET A 1 27.59 -11.33 14.00
CA MET A 1 27.05 -10.14 13.33
C MET A 1 26.62 -10.59 11.93
N HIS A 2 25.32 -10.54 11.61
CA HIS A 2 24.73 -10.98 10.35
C HIS A 2 24.34 -9.76 9.52
N GLY A 3 24.94 -9.59 8.35
CA GLY A 3 24.45 -8.65 7.36
C GLY A 3 25.27 -8.86 6.10
N ASP A 4 24.64 -9.31 5.01
CA ASP A 4 25.20 -9.27 3.66
C ASP A 4 24.14 -9.52 2.55
N GLY A 5 22.87 -9.19 2.81
CA GLY A 5 21.82 -9.16 1.79
C GLY A 5 21.38 -7.71 1.60
N LYS A 6 22.12 -6.96 0.78
CA LYS A 6 21.90 -5.56 0.40
C LYS A 6 20.43 -5.13 0.57
N ASP A 7 20.14 -4.27 1.55
CA ASP A 7 18.91 -3.49 1.58
C ASP A 7 18.82 -2.77 0.23
N THR A 8 18.03 -3.34 -0.66
CA THR A 8 17.90 -2.82 -2.02
C THR A 8 16.62 -2.01 -2.03
N VAL A 9 16.72 -0.76 -2.48
CA VAL A 9 15.54 0.09 -2.61
C VAL A 9 14.92 -0.18 -3.99
N MET A 10 13.68 -0.68 -3.99
CA MET A 10 12.85 -0.70 -5.19
C MET A 10 12.08 0.62 -5.28
N THR A 11 12.01 1.18 -6.47
CA THR A 11 11.09 2.30 -6.76
C THR A 11 9.92 1.76 -7.57
N VAL A 12 8.71 1.89 -7.02
CA VAL A 12 7.48 1.67 -7.77
C VAL A 12 7.16 2.97 -8.49
N ASN A 13 7.06 2.89 -9.82
CA ASN A 13 6.73 4.04 -10.65
C ASN A 13 5.28 3.98 -11.13
N ASN A 14 4.64 5.14 -11.28
CA ASN A 14 3.32 5.30 -11.89
C ASN A 14 2.22 4.47 -11.19
N PHE A 15 2.25 4.38 -9.87
CA PHE A 15 1.26 3.62 -9.12
C PHE A 15 -0.13 4.31 -9.16
N PRO A 16 -1.21 3.59 -9.53
CA PRO A 16 -2.54 4.16 -9.68
C PRO A 16 -3.28 4.26 -8.33
N VAL A 17 -2.93 5.25 -7.51
CA VAL A 17 -3.50 5.46 -6.15
C VAL A 17 -5.03 5.57 -6.10
N LYS A 18 -5.70 5.93 -7.20
CA LYS A 18 -7.17 5.96 -7.27
C LYS A 18 -7.83 4.61 -6.93
N ILE A 19 -7.10 3.50 -7.05
CA ILE A 19 -7.57 2.18 -6.62
C ILE A 19 -7.92 2.13 -5.13
N PHE A 20 -7.27 2.95 -4.29
CA PHE A 20 -7.52 3.01 -2.86
C PHE A 20 -8.91 3.57 -2.51
N ALA A 21 -9.56 4.32 -3.42
CA ALA A 21 -10.91 4.82 -3.21
C ALA A 21 -11.94 3.71 -2.97
N ARG A 22 -11.69 2.49 -3.47
CA ARG A 22 -12.56 1.32 -3.25
C ARG A 22 -12.64 0.89 -1.78
N TYR A 23 -11.62 1.22 -0.99
CA TYR A 23 -11.48 0.82 0.41
C TYR A 23 -11.82 1.94 1.40
N ILE A 24 -12.06 3.16 0.91
CA ILE A 24 -12.56 4.28 1.70
C ILE A 24 -14.05 4.01 2.05
N PRO A 25 -14.45 4.07 3.34
CA PRO A 25 -15.82 3.84 3.77
C PRO A 25 -16.85 4.70 3.04
N GLU A 26 -18.04 4.15 2.81
CA GLU A 26 -19.18 4.88 2.23
C GLU A 26 -20.01 5.53 3.32
N ASN A 27 -19.50 6.64 3.87
CA ASN A 27 -20.22 7.48 4.81
C ASN A 27 -20.10 8.97 4.42
N ALA A 28 -20.92 9.81 5.05
CA ALA A 28 -20.98 11.24 4.72
C ALA A 28 -19.64 11.96 4.94
N GLU A 29 -18.89 11.57 5.96
CA GLU A 29 -17.61 12.18 6.33
C GLU A 29 -16.49 11.90 5.32
N MET A 30 -16.50 10.70 4.71
CA MET A 30 -15.43 10.25 3.80
C MET A 30 -15.77 10.45 2.31
N LYS A 31 -16.96 10.98 2.00
CA LYS A 31 -17.45 11.16 0.63
C LYS A 31 -16.49 12.00 -0.22
N ASP A 32 -16.08 13.15 0.30
CA ASP A 32 -15.24 14.09 -0.45
C ASP A 32 -13.83 13.55 -0.69
N LEU A 33 -13.24 12.91 0.31
CA LEU A 33 -11.97 12.18 0.18
C LEU A 33 -12.06 11.10 -0.91
N LYS A 34 -13.10 10.27 -0.88
CA LYS A 34 -13.30 9.18 -1.84
C LYS A 34 -13.45 9.71 -3.26
N GLU A 35 -14.23 10.77 -3.46
CA GLU A 35 -14.44 11.37 -4.78
C GLU A 35 -13.19 12.08 -5.31
N ALA A 36 -12.44 12.78 -4.46
CA ALA A 36 -11.17 13.39 -4.84
C ALA A 36 -10.14 12.32 -5.27
N LEU A 37 -10.07 11.21 -4.53
CA LEU A 37 -9.16 10.11 -4.83
C LEU A 37 -9.51 9.37 -6.13
N LYS A 38 -10.80 9.22 -6.47
CA LYS A 38 -11.24 8.64 -7.75
C LYS A 38 -10.77 9.45 -8.96
N LYS A 39 -10.71 10.79 -8.81
CA LYS A 39 -10.30 11.74 -9.85
C LYS A 39 -8.79 11.96 -9.90
N TYR A 40 -8.03 11.34 -9.00
CA TYR A 40 -6.59 11.53 -8.96
C TYR A 40 -5.92 10.80 -10.14
N GLU A 41 -5.35 11.56 -11.06
CA GLU A 41 -4.72 11.05 -12.29
C GLU A 41 -3.20 11.10 -12.28
N MET A 42 -2.59 11.82 -11.32
CA MET A 42 -1.14 11.94 -11.27
C MET A 42 -0.49 10.59 -10.93
N PRO A 43 0.56 10.16 -11.65
CA PRO A 43 1.31 8.98 -11.29
C PRO A 43 2.03 9.18 -9.96
N VAL A 44 1.92 8.21 -9.05
CA VAL A 44 2.61 8.27 -7.75
C VAL A 44 3.77 7.29 -7.74
N ASN A 45 4.93 7.81 -7.35
CA ASN A 45 6.12 7.00 -7.16
C ASN A 45 6.37 6.84 -5.67
N PHE A 46 6.74 5.64 -5.26
CA PHE A 46 7.14 5.39 -3.88
C PHE A 46 8.29 4.39 -3.81
N LYS A 47 9.07 4.48 -2.74
CA LYS A 47 10.18 3.59 -2.48
C LYS A 47 9.74 2.46 -1.57
N SER A 48 10.42 1.33 -1.68
CA SER A 48 10.26 0.21 -0.78
C SER A 48 11.61 -0.44 -0.53
N VAL A 49 11.93 -0.68 0.74
CA VAL A 49 13.05 -1.55 1.10
C VAL A 49 12.66 -2.98 0.75
N VAL A 50 13.55 -3.68 0.06
CA VAL A 50 13.34 -5.06 -0.39
C VAL A 50 14.26 -6.00 0.37
N TYR A 51 13.68 -7.07 0.92
CA TYR A 51 14.42 -8.16 1.54
C TYR A 51 14.17 -9.45 0.76
N TYR A 52 15.20 -9.93 0.05
CA TYR A 52 15.12 -11.16 -0.74
C TYR A 52 15.37 -12.41 0.11
N TYR A 53 14.60 -13.46 -0.16
CA TYR A 53 14.82 -14.78 0.41
C TYR A 53 14.45 -15.87 -0.60
N THR A 54 15.22 -16.96 -0.62
CA THR A 54 15.07 -18.00 -1.64
C THR A 54 14.23 -19.17 -1.09
N VAL A 55 13.21 -19.57 -1.85
CA VAL A 55 12.45 -20.81 -1.63
C VAL A 55 12.54 -21.61 -2.92
N THR A 56 13.56 -22.47 -3.06
CA THR A 56 13.86 -23.21 -4.30
C THR A 56 12.59 -23.82 -4.92
N PRO A 57 12.27 -23.57 -6.22
CA PRO A 57 13.04 -22.87 -7.26
C PRO A 57 12.71 -21.37 -7.44
N VAL A 58 11.96 -20.75 -6.53
CA VAL A 58 11.43 -19.38 -6.65
C VAL A 58 12.22 -18.42 -5.76
N VAL A 59 12.56 -17.23 -6.27
CA VAL A 59 13.05 -16.13 -5.43
C VAL A 59 11.84 -15.37 -4.92
N GLN A 60 11.67 -15.28 -3.61
CA GLN A 60 10.65 -14.46 -2.98
C GLN A 60 11.31 -13.23 -2.35
N PHE A 61 10.51 -12.19 -2.12
CA PHE A 61 11.00 -11.00 -1.42
C PHE A 61 9.90 -10.37 -0.58
N MET A 62 10.29 -9.81 0.57
CA MET A 62 9.43 -8.93 1.35
C MET A 62 9.69 -7.48 0.92
N LEU A 63 8.64 -6.69 0.98
CA LEU A 63 8.68 -5.26 0.72
C LEU A 63 8.23 -4.51 1.97
N PHE A 64 8.92 -3.42 2.24
CA PHE A 64 8.57 -2.44 3.26
C PHE A 64 8.38 -1.10 2.56
N PRO A 65 7.18 -0.82 1.99
CA PRO A 65 6.95 0.43 1.28
C PRO A 65 6.92 1.62 2.22
N ASP A 66 7.49 2.74 1.77
CA ASP A 66 7.24 4.03 2.39
C ASP A 66 5.74 4.37 2.27
N ALA A 67 5.26 5.23 3.17
CA ALA A 67 3.88 5.71 3.09
C ALA A 67 3.65 6.43 1.76
N ILE A 68 2.67 5.97 0.98
CA ILE A 68 2.33 6.55 -0.31
C ILE A 68 1.62 7.87 -0.03
N THR A 69 2.19 8.98 -0.48
CA THR A 69 1.69 10.32 -0.16
C THR A 69 1.11 10.99 -1.40
N VAL A 70 -0.07 11.58 -1.26
CA VAL A 70 -0.73 12.38 -2.30
C VAL A 70 -1.29 13.66 -1.70
N ASN A 71 -1.42 14.69 -2.53
CA ASN A 71 -2.16 15.90 -2.19
C ASN A 71 -3.48 15.86 -2.96
N LEU A 72 -4.61 15.91 -2.24
CA LEU A 72 -5.95 15.88 -2.82
C LEU A 72 -6.64 17.22 -2.59
N GLU A 73 -7.34 17.73 -3.59
CA GLU A 73 -8.14 18.95 -3.48
C GLU A 73 -9.61 18.58 -3.28
N TYR A 74 -10.18 18.97 -2.14
CA TYR A 74 -11.61 18.87 -1.83
C TYR A 74 -11.97 19.79 -0.66
N GLY A 75 -13.26 20.08 -0.48
CA GLY A 75 -13.71 20.97 0.61
C GLY A 75 -13.14 22.39 0.55
N GLY A 76 -12.60 22.83 -0.60
CA GLY A 76 -11.95 24.13 -0.77
C GLY A 76 -10.51 24.20 -0.24
N ALA A 77 -9.90 23.08 0.13
CA ALA A 77 -8.53 23.02 0.60
C ALA A 77 -7.73 21.88 -0.06
N THR A 78 -6.41 21.95 0.05
CA THR A 78 -5.51 20.86 -0.31
C THR A 78 -5.20 20.05 0.93
N HIS A 79 -5.47 18.75 0.89
CA HIS A 79 -5.25 17.80 1.97
C HIS A 79 -4.11 16.85 1.65
N LYS A 80 -3.15 16.70 2.56
CA LYS A 80 -2.09 15.69 2.43
C LYS A 80 -2.63 14.35 2.93
N VAL A 81 -2.71 13.36 2.05
CA VAL A 81 -3.17 12.02 2.38
C VAL A 81 -2.00 11.03 2.31
N LYS A 82 -1.78 10.28 3.39
CA LYS A 82 -0.79 9.21 3.47
C LYS A 82 -1.49 7.85 3.51
N PHE A 83 -1.08 6.93 2.65
CA PHE A 83 -1.51 5.53 2.67
C PHE A 83 -0.39 4.64 3.19
N TYR A 84 -0.71 3.80 4.16
CA TYR A 84 0.26 2.96 4.86
C TYR A 84 0.17 1.52 4.40
N CYS A 85 1.28 0.99 3.89
CA CYS A 85 1.43 -0.39 3.48
C CYS A 85 2.06 -1.24 4.59
N TYR A 86 1.46 -1.24 5.79
CA TYR A 86 1.99 -2.00 6.94
C TYR A 86 0.87 -2.69 7.71
N SER A 87 0.87 -4.02 7.79
CA SER A 87 0.01 -4.71 8.75
C SER A 87 0.80 -5.01 10.02
N SER A 88 0.52 -4.24 11.08
CA SER A 88 0.98 -4.57 12.42
C SER A 88 0.17 -5.76 12.94
N GLY A 89 0.84 -6.89 13.15
CA GLY A 89 0.26 -8.07 13.81
C GLY A 89 0.43 -9.35 13.00
N ASN A 90 1.33 -10.22 13.48
CA ASN A 90 1.44 -11.65 13.17
C ASN A 90 1.06 -12.08 11.74
N SER A 91 1.91 -11.73 10.76
CA SER A 91 2.07 -12.45 9.47
C SER A 91 1.48 -11.85 8.18
N ARG A 92 1.22 -10.54 8.11
CA ARG A 92 0.77 -9.89 6.85
C ARG A 92 1.84 -8.96 6.30
N TYR A 93 2.76 -9.54 5.53
CA TYR A 93 3.80 -8.80 4.83
C TYR A 93 3.35 -8.47 3.41
N THR A 94 3.81 -7.33 2.90
CA THR A 94 3.87 -7.15 1.45
C THR A 94 4.97 -8.08 0.94
N PHE A 95 4.63 -8.95 0.00
CA PHE A 95 5.55 -9.93 -0.54
C PHE A 95 5.51 -9.92 -2.06
N GLY A 96 6.58 -10.38 -2.68
CA GLY A 96 6.63 -10.64 -4.09
C GLY A 96 7.38 -11.92 -4.40
N GLN A 97 7.21 -12.37 -5.65
CA GLN A 97 7.83 -13.56 -6.18
C GLN A 97 8.40 -13.25 -7.56
N VAL A 98 9.55 -13.86 -7.85
CA VAL A 98 10.15 -13.91 -9.18
C VAL A 98 10.04 -15.35 -9.63
N THR A 99 9.16 -15.63 -10.59
CA THR A 99 9.04 -16.98 -11.14
C THR A 99 10.02 -17.15 -12.31
N GLN A 100 10.91 -18.14 -12.20
CA GLN A 100 11.98 -18.39 -13.18
C GLN A 100 11.42 -18.74 -14.57
N ASP A 101 10.23 -19.33 -14.62
CA ASP A 101 9.56 -19.79 -15.84
C ASP A 101 9.00 -18.64 -16.70
N LYS A 102 8.64 -17.49 -16.09
CA LYS A 102 7.93 -16.41 -16.78
C LYS A 102 8.76 -15.13 -16.94
N SER A 103 9.93 -15.03 -16.33
CA SER A 103 10.68 -13.75 -16.23
C SER A 103 9.81 -12.60 -15.71
N LYS A 104 8.79 -12.92 -14.91
CA LYS A 104 7.83 -11.96 -14.34
C LYS A 104 8.13 -11.76 -12.86
N VAL A 105 8.14 -10.50 -12.45
CA VAL A 105 8.20 -10.09 -11.05
C VAL A 105 6.79 -9.68 -10.65
N GLU A 106 6.21 -10.37 -9.67
CA GLU A 106 4.90 -10.05 -9.12
C GLU A 106 5.05 -9.62 -7.66
N ALA A 107 4.32 -8.58 -7.25
CA ALA A 107 4.29 -8.09 -5.88
C ALA A 107 2.85 -7.84 -5.41
N TYR A 108 2.62 -8.13 -4.13
CA TYR A 108 1.34 -8.04 -3.44
C TYR A 108 1.46 -7.06 -2.28
N LEU A 109 0.86 -5.86 -2.40
CA LEU A 109 0.88 -4.86 -1.33
C LEU A 109 -0.24 -5.12 -0.32
N VAL A 110 0.15 -5.21 0.94
CA VAL A 110 -0.78 -5.15 2.06
C VAL A 110 -0.96 -3.70 2.41
N VAL A 111 -2.14 -3.15 2.13
CA VAL A 111 -2.47 -1.77 2.50
C VAL A 111 -3.32 -1.81 3.76
N TYR A 112 -2.93 -1.05 4.78
CA TYR A 112 -3.56 -1.10 6.09
C TYR A 112 -4.57 0.01 6.31
N GLY A 113 -4.19 1.24 5.99
CA GLY A 113 -5.02 2.39 6.27
C GLY A 113 -4.45 3.66 5.69
N TYR A 114 -5.09 4.77 6.05
CA TYR A 114 -4.74 6.10 5.59
C TYR A 114 -4.84 7.14 6.70
N GLU A 115 -4.10 8.24 6.56
CA GLU A 115 -4.26 9.46 7.35
C GLU A 115 -4.48 10.65 6.41
N VAL A 116 -5.39 11.53 6.81
CA VAL A 116 -5.60 12.84 6.19
C VAL A 116 -5.01 13.88 7.13
N ASP A 117 -4.14 14.74 6.59
CA ASP A 117 -3.44 15.80 7.31
C ASP A 117 -2.80 15.31 8.64
N PRO A 118 -1.88 14.33 8.56
CA PRO A 118 -1.25 13.77 9.75
C PRO A 118 -0.50 14.86 10.54
N LYS A 119 -0.81 14.96 11.84
CA LYS A 119 -0.23 15.97 12.73
C LYS A 119 1.19 15.65 13.19
N ASP A 120 1.54 14.36 13.26
CA ASP A 120 2.87 13.87 13.62
C ASP A 120 3.26 12.71 12.71
N GLU A 121 4.15 12.98 11.75
CA GLU A 121 4.60 11.96 10.80
C GLU A 121 5.48 10.87 11.45
N LYS A 122 5.99 11.09 12.67
CA LYS A 122 6.80 10.09 13.40
C LYS A 122 5.94 9.11 14.22
N LYS A 123 4.67 9.44 14.44
CA LYS A 123 3.73 8.62 15.22
C LYS A 123 2.43 8.43 14.42
N PRO A 124 2.46 7.62 13.36
CA PRO A 124 1.29 7.41 12.50
C PRO A 124 0.14 6.77 13.28
N ASN A 125 -1.07 7.26 13.06
CA ASN A 125 -2.31 6.73 13.64
C ASN A 125 -3.40 6.59 12.56
N PRO A 126 -3.18 5.68 11.58
CA PRO A 126 -4.04 5.59 10.41
C PRO A 126 -5.43 5.04 10.71
N THR A 127 -6.40 5.60 10.02
CA THR A 127 -7.72 4.99 9.87
C THR A 127 -7.56 3.72 9.04
N ALA A 128 -7.78 2.58 9.67
CA ALA A 128 -7.72 1.29 8.98
C ALA A 128 -8.76 1.23 7.86
N PHE A 129 -8.36 0.71 6.71
CA PHE A 129 -9.27 0.45 5.60
C PHE A 129 -10.33 -0.57 6.01
N ASN A 130 -11.57 -0.36 5.56
CA ASN A 130 -12.63 -1.32 5.78
C ASN A 130 -12.62 -2.36 4.65
N PHE A 131 -12.03 -3.52 4.91
CA PHE A 131 -12.02 -4.63 3.97
C PHE A 131 -13.27 -5.47 4.18
N ASN A 132 -14.33 -5.15 3.45
CA ASN A 132 -15.48 -6.04 3.32
C ASN A 132 -15.21 -7.03 2.19
N MET A 133 -14.63 -8.19 2.52
CA MET A 133 -14.48 -9.29 1.56
C MET A 133 -15.60 -10.29 1.82
N ALA A 134 -16.51 -10.42 0.84
CA ALA A 134 -17.62 -11.38 0.89
C ALA A 134 -18.45 -11.33 2.19
N GLY A 135 -18.74 -10.13 2.72
CA GLY A 135 -19.56 -9.96 3.92
C GLY A 135 -18.82 -10.13 5.24
N THR A 136 -17.51 -10.39 5.22
CA THR A 136 -16.68 -10.46 6.43
C THR A 136 -15.80 -9.21 6.55
N GLN A 137 -15.91 -8.52 7.67
CA GLN A 137 -15.09 -7.36 7.99
C GLN A 137 -13.73 -7.82 8.54
N LEU A 138 -12.64 -7.51 7.83
CA LEU A 138 -11.29 -7.76 8.33
C LEU A 138 -10.74 -6.52 9.05
N SER A 139 -10.49 -6.66 10.35
CA SER A 139 -10.01 -5.59 11.23
C SER A 139 -8.53 -5.23 11.09
N ASN A 140 -7.72 -6.06 10.40
CA ASN A 140 -6.25 -6.02 10.51
C ASN A 140 -5.51 -5.85 9.15
N GLY A 141 -6.14 -5.27 8.13
CA GLY A 141 -5.54 -5.13 6.77
C GLY A 141 -5.89 -6.26 5.80
N THR A 142 -5.82 -6.03 4.48
CA THR A 142 -5.97 -7.07 3.44
C THR A 142 -4.80 -7.07 2.47
N GLN A 143 -4.50 -8.24 1.91
CA GLN A 143 -3.60 -8.38 0.75
C GLN A 143 -4.38 -8.01 -0.51
N ILE A 144 -3.93 -6.97 -1.22
CA ILE A 144 -4.54 -6.57 -2.49
C ILE A 144 -3.62 -7.05 -3.62
N LYS A 145 -4.16 -7.84 -4.54
CA LYS A 145 -3.48 -8.22 -5.78
C LYS A 145 -3.66 -7.08 -6.78
N PHE A 146 -2.58 -6.43 -7.18
CA PHE A 146 -2.62 -5.28 -8.09
C PHE A 146 -2.47 -5.65 -9.57
N PHE A 147 -2.14 -6.92 -9.86
CA PHE A 147 -1.91 -7.40 -11.22
C PHE A 147 -2.64 -8.73 -11.43
N GLU A 148 -3.63 -8.76 -12.30
CA GLU A 148 -4.08 -9.97 -12.99
C GLU A 148 -3.52 -9.96 -14.43
N PRO A 149 -3.35 -11.14 -15.07
CA PRO A 149 -2.64 -11.29 -16.35
C PRO A 149 -3.15 -10.41 -17.49
#